data_AF-A0A7L2R427-F1
#
_entry.id   AF-A0A7L2R427-F1
#
_cell.length_a   1.000
_cell.length_b   1.000
_cell.length_c   1.000
_cell.angle_alpha   90.00
_cell.angle_beta   90.00
_cell.angle_gamma   90.00
#
_symmetry.space_group_name_H-M   'P 1'
#
loop_
_entity.id
_entity.type
_entity.pdbx_description
1 polymer ?
#
loop_
_entity_poly.entity_id
_entity_poly.type
_entity_poly.pdbx_seq_one_letter_code
_entity_poly.pdbx_strand_id
1 'polypeptide(L)'
;AILGPPEVNISSCPNCINVTIKLPTSQFRDKGKLQSLTDIYEELYYDITLKSLDGEHKRPRQTTTEEVFSTVIEELYPSRNYCVSVAVTASLNKHFIPSPWKCVTADSEAQQG
;
A
#
# COMPACT_ATOMS: atom_id res chain seq x y z
N ALA A 1 13.11 16.27 -3.66
CA ALA A 1 11.74 16.13 -3.09
C ALA A 1 11.61 14.73 -2.51
N ILE A 2 10.94 14.57 -1.37
CA ILE A 2 10.69 13.26 -0.74
C ILE A 2 9.20 12.98 -0.89
N LEU A 3 8.83 11.80 -1.39
CA LEU A 3 7.43 11.37 -1.40
C LEU A 3 7.03 10.99 0.03
N GLY A 4 5.98 11.63 0.53
CA GLY A 4 5.47 11.39 1.88
C GLY A 4 4.93 9.98 2.06
N PRO A 5 4.56 9.59 3.29
CA PRO A 5 3.91 8.32 3.52
C PRO A 5 2.54 8.27 2.83
N PRO A 6 2.20 7.18 2.11
CA PRO A 6 0.84 6.98 1.65
C PRO A 6 -0.09 6.72 2.83
N GLU A 7 -1.36 7.08 2.68
CA GLU A 7 -2.40 6.64 3.59
C GLU A 7 -2.76 5.19 3.23
N VAL A 8 -2.70 4.29 4.22
CA VAL A 8 -3.01 2.87 4.03
C VAL A 8 -4.19 2.52 4.89
N ASN A 9 -5.12 1.72 4.40
CA ASN A 9 -6.15 1.04 5.18
C ASN A 9 -6.12 -0.45 4.83
N ILE A 10 -6.45 -1.29 5.80
CA ILE A 10 -6.47 -2.73 5.58
C ILE A 10 -7.78 -3.31 6.13
N SER A 11 -8.31 -4.28 5.41
CA SER A 11 -9.41 -5.13 5.86
C SER A 11 -9.05 -6.59 5.65
N SER A 12 -9.64 -7.43 6.48
CA SER A 12 -9.45 -8.87 6.39
C SER A 12 -10.45 -9.50 5.42
N CYS A 13 -10.05 -10.62 4.83
CA CYS A 13 -10.87 -11.54 4.08
C CYS A 13 -10.37 -12.99 4.33
N PRO A 14 -11.15 -14.03 3.98
CA PRO A 14 -10.73 -15.41 4.22
C PRO A 14 -9.38 -15.69 3.54
N ASN A 15 -8.37 -16.01 4.35
CA ASN A 15 -7.00 -16.28 3.89
C ASN A 15 -6.35 -15.13 3.10
N CYS A 16 -6.82 -13.89 3.30
CA CYS A 16 -6.28 -12.72 2.61
C CYS A 16 -6.43 -11.41 3.39
N ILE A 17 -5.75 -10.37 2.89
CA ILE A 17 -5.89 -9.00 3.37
C ILE A 17 -6.07 -8.08 2.16
N ASN A 18 -7.10 -7.24 2.18
CA ASN A 18 -7.26 -6.16 1.22
C ASN A 18 -6.55 -4.91 1.75
N VAL A 19 -5.68 -4.33 0.92
CA VAL A 19 -4.90 -3.13 1.22
C VAL A 19 -5.39 -2.01 0.31
N THR A 20 -6.08 -1.02 0.89
CA THR A 20 -6.44 0.21 0.21
C THR A 20 -5.34 1.26 0.45
N ILE A 21 -4.84 1.84 -0.63
CA ILE A 21 -3.73 2.78 -0.64
C ILE A 21 -4.23 4.09 -1.25
N LYS A 22 -3.94 5.20 -0.58
CA LYS A 22 -4.10 6.55 -1.12
C LYS A 22 -2.74 7.22 -1.21
N LEU A 23 -2.44 7.76 -2.38
CA LEU A 23 -1.17 8.39 -2.67
C LEU A 23 -0.91 9.61 -1.76
N PRO A 24 0.36 9.93 -1.49
CA PRO A 24 0.71 11.14 -0.74
C PRO A 24 0.23 12.39 -1.49
N THR A 25 -0.43 13.30 -0.78
CA THR A 25 -0.89 14.56 -1.39
C THR A 25 0.31 15.43 -1.77
N SER A 26 0.44 15.69 -3.06
CA SER A 26 1.39 16.65 -3.60
C SER A 26 1.10 18.06 -3.10
N GLN A 27 2.16 18.82 -2.80
CA GLN A 27 2.08 20.25 -2.48
C GLN A 27 2.42 21.14 -3.69
N PHE A 28 2.73 20.52 -4.84
CA PHE A 28 3.12 21.23 -6.05
C PHE A 28 1.89 21.83 -6.74
N ARG A 29 2.00 23.11 -7.10
CA ARG A 29 0.97 23.83 -7.85
C ARG A 29 1.54 24.29 -9.18
N ASP A 30 0.82 24.00 -10.26
CA ASP A 30 1.08 24.57 -11.58
C ASP A 30 -0.09 25.49 -11.95
N LYS A 31 0.24 26.73 -12.33
CA LYS A 31 -0.73 27.79 -12.65
C LYS A 31 -1.86 27.94 -11.59
N GLY A 32 -1.52 27.77 -10.32
CA GLY A 32 -2.45 27.87 -9.19
C GLY A 32 -3.25 26.61 -8.88
N LYS A 33 -3.28 25.62 -9.78
CA LYS A 33 -3.94 24.32 -9.57
C LYS A 33 -3.00 23.35 -8.86
N LEU A 34 -3.50 22.68 -7.81
CA LEU A 34 -2.79 21.59 -7.15
C LEU A 34 -2.69 20.40 -8.11
N GLN A 35 -1.49 19.91 -8.36
CA GLN A 35 -1.24 18.77 -9.22
C GLN A 35 -1.19 17.50 -8.37
N SER A 36 -1.87 16.44 -8.78
CA SER A 36 -1.72 15.12 -8.16
C SER A 36 -0.32 14.54 -8.45
N LEU A 37 0.08 13.50 -7.73
CA LEU A 37 1.35 12.83 -8.05
C LEU A 37 1.29 12.14 -9.42
N THR A 38 0.11 11.66 -9.82
CA THR A 38 -0.13 11.05 -11.13
C THR A 38 -0.06 12.08 -12.26
N ASP A 39 -0.49 13.33 -12.03
CA ASP A 39 -0.31 14.41 -13.01
C ASP A 39 1.18 14.79 -13.20
N ILE A 40 2.01 14.62 -12.15
CA ILE A 40 3.42 15.00 -12.15
C ILE A 40 4.31 13.89 -12.74
N TYR A 41 4.03 12.64 -12.39
CA TYR A 41 4.90 11.50 -12.70
C TYR A 41 4.33 10.54 -13.75
N GLU A 42 3.06 10.70 -14.14
CA GLU A 42 2.28 9.84 -15.04
C GLU A 42 2.02 8.42 -14.49
N GLU A 43 3.03 7.79 -13.91
CA GLU A 43 2.99 6.47 -13.27
C GLU A 43 3.82 6.48 -11.97
N LEU A 44 3.29 5.86 -10.93
CA LEU A 44 4.02 5.60 -9.68
C LEU A 44 4.23 4.11 -9.45
N TYR A 45 5.30 3.80 -8.74
CA TYR A 45 5.60 2.46 -8.26
C TYR A 45 5.26 2.37 -6.77
N TYR A 46 4.74 1.22 -6.35
CA TYR A 46 4.57 0.93 -4.94
C TYR A 46 5.15 -0.44 -4.57
N ASP A 47 5.71 -0.49 -3.36
CA ASP A 47 6.26 -1.70 -2.75
C ASP A 47 5.50 -1.95 -1.44
N ILE A 48 4.95 -3.16 -1.28
CA ILE A 48 4.29 -3.58 -0.04
C ILE A 48 5.25 -4.43 0.77
N THR A 49 5.45 -4.07 2.04
CA THR A 49 6.15 -4.93 3.01
C THR A 49 5.12 -5.56 3.93
N LEU A 50 5.06 -6.89 3.90
CA LEU A 50 4.21 -7.70 4.77
C LEU A 50 5.06 -8.23 5.93
N LYS A 51 4.57 -8.09 7.16
CA LYS A 51 5.21 -8.60 8.37
C LYS A 51 4.31 -9.62 9.03
N SER A 52 4.85 -10.81 9.30
CA SER A 52 4.22 -11.85 10.11
C SER A 52 5.18 -12.30 11.23
N LEU A 53 4.79 -13.34 11.97
CA LEU A 53 5.68 -14.03 12.90
C LEU A 53 6.91 -14.63 12.21
N ASP A 54 6.80 -14.95 10.92
CA ASP A 54 7.88 -15.53 10.11
C ASP A 54 8.88 -14.47 9.61
N GLY A 55 8.61 -13.18 9.88
CA GLY A 55 9.46 -12.06 9.50
C GLY A 55 8.83 -11.11 8.49
N GLU A 56 9.67 -10.25 7.92
CA GLU A 56 9.27 -9.22 6.96
C GLU A 56 9.56 -9.68 5.53
N HIS A 57 8.56 -9.60 4.67
CA HIS A 57 8.59 -10.05 3.29
C HIS A 57 8.15 -8.90 2.38
N LYS A 58 9.05 -8.46 1.49
CA LYS A 58 8.70 -7.48 0.46
C LYS A 58 7.99 -8.20 -0.69
N ARG A 59 6.82 -7.70 -1.05
CA ARG A 59 6.08 -8.15 -2.23
C ARG A 59 6.73 -7.61 -3.50
N PRO A 60 6.48 -8.23 -4.67
CA PRO A 60 6.90 -7.68 -5.94
C PRO A 60 6.41 -6.24 -6.11
N ARG A 61 7.27 -5.40 -6.68
CA ARG A 61 6.91 -4.03 -7.04
C ARG A 61 5.74 -4.02 -8.02
N GLN A 62 4.85 -3.05 -7.85
CA GLN A 62 3.69 -2.83 -8.72
C GLN A 62 3.62 -1.37 -9.16
N THR A 63 2.77 -1.06 -10.14
CA THR A 63 2.52 0.30 -10.65
C THR A 63 1.08 0.76 -10.42
N THR A 64 0.87 2.06 -10.41
CA THR A 64 -0.45 2.69 -10.33
C THR A 64 -0.47 4.02 -11.06
N THR A 65 -1.64 4.35 -11.61
CA THR A 65 -2.01 5.66 -12.14
C THR A 65 -3.22 6.25 -11.40
N GLU A 66 -3.65 5.61 -10.31
CA GLU A 66 -4.81 5.98 -9.51
C GLU A 66 -4.39 6.62 -8.18
N GLU A 67 -5.08 7.70 -7.79
CA GLU A 67 -4.83 8.38 -6.50
C GLU A 67 -5.23 7.52 -5.30
N VAL A 68 -6.29 6.71 -5.44
CA VAL A 68 -6.78 5.75 -4.44
C VAL A 68 -7.05 4.44 -5.14
N PHE A 69 -6.39 3.37 -4.71
CA PHE A 69 -6.50 2.04 -5.30
C PHE A 69 -6.44 0.97 -4.22
N SER A 70 -6.75 -0.27 -4.57
CA SER A 70 -6.69 -1.41 -3.64
C SER A 70 -6.01 -2.61 -4.28
N THR A 71 -5.38 -3.43 -3.45
CA THR A 71 -4.78 -4.71 -3.86
C THR A 71 -4.98 -5.76 -2.79
N VAL A 72 -5.11 -7.01 -3.19
CA VAL A 72 -5.35 -8.14 -2.27
C VAL A 72 -4.05 -8.93 -2.11
N ILE A 73 -3.68 -9.18 -0.86
CA ILE A 73 -2.63 -10.12 -0.50
C ILE A 73 -3.30 -11.44 -0.15
N GLU A 74 -3.25 -12.38 -1.09
CA GLU A 74 -3.84 -13.72 -0.97
C GLU A 74 -2.85 -14.73 -0.34
N GLU A 75 -3.32 -15.97 -0.21
CA GLU A 75 -2.53 -17.13 0.25
C GLU A 75 -1.92 -16.92 1.64
N LEU A 76 -2.62 -16.17 2.49
CA LEU A 76 -2.23 -15.96 3.88
C LEU A 76 -2.73 -17.12 4.74
N TYR A 77 -1.96 -17.43 5.77
CA TYR A 77 -2.38 -18.39 6.77
C TYR A 77 -3.55 -17.79 7.58
N PRO A 78 -4.67 -18.52 7.70
CA PRO A 78 -5.83 -18.02 8.43
C PRO A 78 -5.51 -17.84 9.91
N SER A 79 -6.23 -16.93 10.57
CA SER A 79 -6.10 -16.63 11.99
C SER A 79 -4.71 -16.15 12.42
N ARG A 80 -3.86 -15.70 11.47
CA ARG A 80 -2.56 -15.08 11.77
C ARG A 80 -2.64 -13.56 11.69
N ASN A 81 -1.89 -12.91 12.57
CA ASN A 81 -1.69 -11.46 12.52
C ASN A 81 -0.66 -11.10 11.46
N TYR A 82 -1.03 -10.14 10.62
CA TYR A 82 -0.17 -9.56 9.62
C TYR A 82 -0.16 -8.05 9.77
N CYS A 83 1.00 -7.44 9.53
CA CYS A 83 1.14 -6.00 9.42
C CYS A 83 1.63 -5.62 8.02
N VAL A 84 1.14 -4.50 7.52
CA VAL A 84 1.44 -3.97 6.19
C VAL A 84 2.03 -2.56 6.32
N SER A 85 3.10 -2.30 5.58
CA SER A 85 3.64 -0.96 5.32
C SER A 85 3.88 -0.79 3.82
N VAL A 86 3.52 0.37 3.28
CA VAL A 86 3.58 0.66 1.85
C VAL A 86 4.55 1.80 1.59
N ALA A 87 5.43 1.62 0.61
CA ALA A 87 6.32 2.66 0.10
C ALA A 87 5.90 3.03 -1.33
N VAL A 88 5.91 4.32 -1.65
CA VAL A 88 5.61 4.84 -2.98
C VAL A 88 6.84 5.53 -3.54
N THR A 89 7.19 5.22 -4.79
CA THR A 89 8.27 5.85 -5.54
C THR A 89 7.79 6.25 -6.93
N ALA A 90 8.56 7.09 -7.62
CA ALA A 90 8.35 7.43 -9.02
C ALA A 90 9.64 7.17 -9.82
N SER A 91 9.52 7.08 -11.15
CA SER A 91 10.66 6.85 -12.05
C SER A 91 11.83 7.81 -11.78
N LEU A 92 11.53 9.10 -11.65
CA LEU A 92 12.47 10.18 -11.40
C LEU A 92 12.69 10.48 -9.91
N ASN A 93 11.94 9.86 -9.00
CA ASN A 93 12.04 10.12 -7.56
C ASN A 93 11.98 8.83 -6.72
N LYS A 94 13.16 8.39 -6.28
CA LYS A 94 13.35 7.20 -5.43
C LYS A 94 13.42 7.51 -3.93
N HIS A 95 13.21 8.77 -3.52
CA HIS A 95 13.24 9.17 -2.12
C HIS A 95 11.82 9.15 -1.55
N PHE A 96 11.60 8.32 -0.53
CA PHE A 96 10.28 8.07 0.04
C PHE A 96 10.33 7.90 1.55
N ILE A 97 9.17 8.08 2.17
CA ILE A 97 8.89 7.69 3.55
C ILE A 97 7.81 6.59 3.51
N PRO A 98 8.04 5.38 4.06
CA PRO A 98 7.01 4.35 4.12
C PRO A 98 5.82 4.77 4.98
N SER A 99 4.65 4.18 4.74
CA SER A 99 3.52 4.32 5.65
C SER A 99 3.84 3.74 7.04
N PRO A 100 3.20 4.24 8.10
CA PRO A 100 3.14 3.50 9.37
C PRO A 100 2.59 2.08 9.14
N TRP A 101 2.99 1.16 10.01
CA TRP A 101 2.44 -0.20 10.00
C TRP A 101 0.97 -0.19 10.38
N LYS A 102 0.14 -0.89 9.60
CA LYS A 102 -1.23 -1.27 9.99
C LYS A 102 -1.33 -2.78 10.09
N CYS A 103 -2.01 -3.29 11.11
CA CYS A 103 -2.10 -4.72 11.37
C CYS A 103 -3.54 -5.22 11.44
N VAL A 104 -3.77 -6.45 10.98
CA VAL A 104 -5.05 -7.16 11.03
C VAL A 104 -4.81 -8.66 11.15
N THR A 105 -5.78 -9.40 11.68
CA THR A 105 -5.80 -10.86 11.66
C THR A 105 -6.48 -11.32 10.37
N ALA A 106 -5.86 -12.20 9.59
CA ALA A 106 -6.50 -12.79 8.41
C ALA A 106 -7.66 -13.70 8.85
N ASP A 107 -8.82 -13.55 8.21
CA ASP A 107 -10.00 -14.34 8.55
C ASP A 107 -9.77 -15.81 8.19
N SER A 108 -10.47 -16.66 8.92
CA SER A 108 -10.61 -18.08 8.58
C SER A 108 -11.93 -18.27 7.85
N GLU A 109 -11.96 -19.22 6.91
CA GLU A 109 -13.24 -19.74 6.44
C GLU A 109 -13.97 -20.36 7.63
N ALA A 110 -15.15 -19.82 7.97
CA ALA A 110 -16.02 -20.48 8.92
C ALA A 110 -16.42 -21.82 8.32
N GLN A 111 -16.00 -22.94 8.93
CA GLN A 111 -16.59 -24.24 8.61
C GLN A 111 -18.09 -24.14 8.90
N GLN A 112 -18.92 -24.04 7.86
CA GLN A 112 -20.34 -24.36 8.00
C GLN A 112 -20.40 -25.85 8.32
N GLY A 113 -20.65 -26.15 9.60
CA GLY A 113 -20.86 -27.51 10.10
C GLY A 113 -22.15 -28.13 9.60
#